data_AF-A0A9E3H2N9-F1
#
_entry.id   AF-A0A9E3H2N9-F1
#
_cell.length_a   1.000
_cell.length_b   1.000
_cell.length_c   1.000
_cell.angle_alpha   90.00
_cell.angle_beta   90.00
_cell.angle_gamma   90.00
#
_symmetry.space_group_name_H-M   'P 1'
#
loop_
_entity.id
_entity.type
_entity.pdbx_description
1 polymer ?
#
loop_
_entity_poly.entity_id
_entity_poly.type
_entity_poly.pdbx_seq_one_letter_code
_entity_poly.pdbx_strand_id
1 'polypeptide(L)'
;MAKAAAKAAKAPKAARRKAKAADPDAPASPPHSLTWLQGLLCGALVAMAPALAVLLVVLLAPSLLALALERTSGRPVLRSVALCNASGCVAPVRALWAAGHGLAAATALLGDPRLLASAWAAGAAGWLLAELFPFGLRLVLDAAAAAQAARLRARRARLTAEWSLEPPGGGRPG
;
A
#
# COMPACT_ATOMS: atom_id res chain seq x y z
N MET A 1 29.28 33.62 88.27
CA MET A 1 28.10 34.45 88.61
C MET A 1 28.18 35.75 87.83
N ALA A 2 27.32 35.97 86.82
CA ALA A 2 26.88 37.27 86.33
C ALA A 2 25.83 37.06 85.23
N LYS A 3 24.64 37.57 85.46
CA LYS A 3 23.49 37.66 84.54
C LYS A 3 23.72 38.79 83.52
N ALA A 4 23.18 38.63 82.30
CA ALA A 4 22.42 39.64 81.55
C ALA A 4 22.20 39.11 80.11
N ALA A 5 20.99 38.69 79.72
CA ALA A 5 19.86 39.52 79.29
C ALA A 5 19.89 39.84 77.78
N ALA A 6 18.99 39.18 77.02
CA ALA A 6 18.00 39.80 76.12
C ALA A 6 17.51 38.72 75.11
N LYS A 7 16.28 38.21 75.23
CA LYS A 7 15.03 38.75 74.61
C LYS A 7 15.12 38.65 73.08
N ALA A 8 14.19 38.04 72.33
CA ALA A 8 12.79 37.78 72.59
C ALA A 8 12.19 36.88 71.50
N ALA A 9 11.12 36.15 71.87
CA ALA A 9 9.87 36.03 71.12
C ALA A 9 9.90 35.29 69.76
N LYS A 10 9.03 34.33 69.45
CA LYS A 10 7.64 34.08 69.87
C LYS A 10 7.26 32.69 69.33
N ALA A 11 6.71 31.82 70.17
CA ALA A 11 5.63 30.91 69.74
C ALA A 11 4.32 31.76 69.61
N PRO A 12 3.17 31.30 69.06
CA PRO A 12 2.79 29.94 68.65
C PRO A 12 1.98 29.91 67.32
N LYS A 13 1.36 28.77 66.97
CA LYS A 13 -0.11 28.62 66.74
C LYS A 13 -0.42 27.57 65.67
N ALA A 14 -0.81 26.39 66.13
CA ALA A 14 -1.60 25.45 65.36
C ALA A 14 -2.92 26.12 64.94
N ALA A 15 -3.20 26.21 63.65
CA ALA A 15 -4.54 26.35 63.10
C ALA A 15 -4.52 26.21 61.57
N ARG A 16 -5.46 25.38 61.07
CA ARG A 16 -5.96 25.32 59.69
C ARG A 16 -5.01 24.75 58.63
N ARG A 17 -4.99 23.41 58.63
CA ARG A 17 -5.03 22.59 57.43
C ARG A 17 -6.12 23.15 56.49
N LYS A 18 -5.73 23.96 55.51
CA LYS A 18 -6.62 24.37 54.41
C LYS A 18 -6.84 23.14 53.54
N ALA A 19 -7.93 22.43 53.79
CA ALA A 19 -8.57 21.62 52.75
C ALA A 19 -8.95 22.61 51.64
N LYS A 20 -8.14 22.64 50.58
CA LYS A 20 -8.50 23.31 49.34
C LYS A 20 -9.64 22.49 48.78
N ALA A 21 -10.85 23.05 48.86
CA ALA A 21 -12.04 22.49 48.24
C ALA A 21 -11.71 22.21 46.76
N ALA A 22 -11.89 20.96 46.35
CA ALA A 22 -11.83 20.57 44.95
C ALA A 22 -13.03 21.23 44.26
N ASP A 23 -12.73 22.04 43.26
CA ASP A 23 -13.70 22.65 42.37
C ASP A 23 -14.25 21.54 41.44
N PRO A 24 -15.57 21.23 41.45
CA PRO A 24 -16.12 20.15 40.63
C PRO A 24 -16.23 20.48 39.14
N ASP A 25 -15.95 21.72 38.72
CA ASP A 25 -16.07 22.19 37.34
C ASP A 25 -14.72 22.57 36.68
N ALA A 26 -13.62 21.97 37.14
CA ALA A 26 -12.34 22.14 36.43
C ALA A 26 -12.44 21.49 35.03
N PRO A 27 -12.28 22.25 33.92
CA PRO A 27 -12.35 21.68 32.59
C PRO A 27 -11.24 20.65 32.42
N ALA A 28 -11.60 19.42 32.07
CA ALA A 28 -10.65 18.38 31.72
C ALA A 28 -9.83 18.83 30.50
N SER A 29 -8.66 19.44 30.73
CA SER A 29 -7.73 19.82 29.67
C SER A 29 -6.82 18.65 29.29
N PRO A 30 -6.51 18.48 27.99
CA PRO A 30 -6.76 17.21 27.32
C PRO A 30 -5.43 16.64 26.71
N PRO A 31 -5.33 16.14 25.46
CA PRO A 31 -4.44 15.03 25.07
C PRO A 31 -2.94 15.40 24.86
N HIS A 32 -2.28 16.00 25.85
CA HIS A 32 -0.86 16.39 25.76
C HIS A 32 0.12 15.20 25.69
N SER A 33 -0.25 14.05 26.26
CA SER A 33 0.53 12.80 26.14
C SER A 33 0.48 12.24 24.72
N LEU A 34 -0.68 12.33 24.07
CA LEU A 34 -0.90 11.88 22.70
C LEU A 34 -0.15 12.74 21.69
N THR A 35 -0.08 14.07 21.89
CA THR A 35 0.72 14.95 21.02
C THR A 35 2.22 14.73 21.18
N TRP A 36 2.69 14.43 22.40
CA TRP A 36 4.10 14.10 22.65
C TRP A 36 4.47 12.73 22.05
N LEU A 37 3.61 11.74 22.21
CA LEU A 37 3.78 10.41 21.62
C LEU A 37 3.75 10.49 20.08
N GLN A 38 2.89 11.32 19.51
CA GLN A 38 2.80 11.54 18.07
C GLN A 38 4.03 12.28 17.52
N GLY A 39 4.59 13.24 18.28
CA GLY A 39 5.86 13.88 17.94
C GLY A 39 7.04 12.91 17.96
N LEU A 40 7.12 12.05 18.99
CA LEU A 40 8.15 11.01 19.09
C LEU A 40 8.01 9.96 17.98
N LEU A 41 6.77 9.54 17.70
CA LEU A 41 6.45 8.62 16.62
C LEU A 41 6.84 9.23 15.26
N CYS A 42 6.49 10.49 15.02
CA CYS A 42 6.87 11.23 13.82
C CYS A 42 8.41 11.32 13.68
N GLY A 43 9.12 11.68 14.75
CA GLY A 43 10.59 11.74 14.76
C GLY A 43 11.25 10.39 14.49
N ALA A 44 10.75 9.31 15.10
CA ALA A 44 11.22 7.95 14.85
C ALA A 44 10.96 7.51 13.40
N LEU A 45 9.78 7.82 12.85
CA LEU A 45 9.44 7.58 11.45
C LEU A 45 10.40 8.34 10.51
N VAL A 46 10.70 9.60 10.80
CA VAL A 46 11.64 10.41 10.00
C VAL A 46 13.06 9.88 10.09
N ALA A 47 13.49 9.33 11.23
CA ALA A 47 14.82 8.73 11.38
C ALA A 47 14.95 7.39 10.64
N MET A 48 13.87 6.61 10.55
CA MET A 48 13.80 5.32 9.84
C MET A 48 13.56 5.51 8.33
N ALA A 49 12.98 6.65 7.93
CA ALA A 49 12.61 6.95 6.55
C ALA A 49 13.77 6.87 5.54
N PRO A 50 15.01 7.32 5.82
CA PRO A 50 16.08 7.31 4.82
C PRO A 50 16.51 5.90 4.42
N ALA A 51 16.67 4.99 5.39
CA ALA A 51 17.10 3.61 5.12
C ALA A 51 16.04 2.85 4.30
N LEU A 52 14.76 3.00 4.69
CA LEU A 52 13.65 2.40 3.96
C LEU A 52 13.46 3.03 2.58
N ALA A 53 13.60 4.35 2.46
CA ALA A 53 13.47 5.07 1.19
C ALA A 53 14.54 4.64 0.19
N VAL A 54 15.81 4.59 0.61
CA VAL A 54 16.91 4.14 -0.27
C VAL A 54 16.68 2.71 -0.74
N LEU A 55 16.31 1.80 0.17
CA LEU A 55 16.00 0.42 -0.18
C LEU A 55 14.85 0.35 -1.22
N LEU A 56 13.73 1.02 -0.94
CA LEU A 56 12.56 0.99 -1.79
C LEU A 56 12.80 1.62 -3.16
N VAL A 57 13.53 2.74 -3.25
CA VAL A 57 13.84 3.38 -4.54
C VAL A 57 14.59 2.43 -5.48
N VAL A 58 15.54 1.67 -4.95
CA VAL A 58 16.32 0.73 -5.77
C VAL A 58 15.50 -0.52 -6.12
N LEU A 59 14.72 -1.07 -5.17
CA LEU A 59 13.89 -2.24 -5.42
C LEU A 59 12.74 -1.96 -6.40
N LEU A 60 12.14 -0.76 -6.30
CA LEU A 60 11.05 -0.28 -7.16
C LEU A 60 11.53 0.36 -8.45
N ALA A 61 12.83 0.39 -8.73
CA ALA A 61 13.40 0.88 -9.99
C ALA A 61 12.64 0.44 -11.27
N PRO A 62 12.28 -0.85 -11.46
CA PRO A 62 11.52 -1.26 -12.65
C PRO A 62 10.10 -0.67 -12.70
N SER A 63 9.45 -0.46 -11.56
CA SER A 63 8.13 0.20 -11.51
C SER A 63 8.23 1.70 -11.80
N LEU A 64 9.31 2.35 -11.36
CA LEU A 64 9.62 3.74 -11.71
C LEU A 64 9.91 3.88 -13.20
N LEU A 65 10.62 2.92 -13.79
CA LEU A 65 10.86 2.87 -15.23
C LEU A 65 9.55 2.70 -15.99
N ALA A 66 8.68 1.78 -15.56
CA ALA A 66 7.35 1.61 -16.14
C ALA A 66 6.51 2.89 -16.02
N LEU A 67 6.63 3.63 -14.91
CA LEU A 67 5.92 4.90 -14.71
C LEU A 67 6.40 5.99 -15.68
N ALA A 68 7.70 6.03 -15.97
CA ALA A 68 8.31 7.00 -16.87
C ALA A 68 8.03 6.71 -18.35
N LEU A 69 8.00 5.42 -18.73
CA LEU A 69 7.85 4.99 -20.12
C LEU A 69 6.38 4.87 -20.56
N GLU A 70 5.47 4.49 -19.66
CA GLU A 70 4.08 4.17 -20.01
C GLU A 70 3.22 5.44 -20.21
N ARG A 71 2.79 5.67 -21.46
CA ARG A 71 1.94 6.82 -21.84
C ARG A 71 0.49 6.43 -22.16
N THR A 72 0.16 5.15 -22.15
CA THR A 72 -1.17 4.67 -22.52
C THR A 72 -2.22 5.04 -21.46
N SER A 73 -3.42 5.41 -21.91
CA SER A 73 -4.56 5.65 -21.02
C SER A 73 -4.87 4.38 -20.21
N GLY A 74 -4.98 4.52 -18.88
CA GLY A 74 -5.19 3.39 -17.95
C GLY A 74 -3.93 2.68 -17.45
N ARG A 75 -2.77 2.87 -18.09
CA ARG A 75 -1.44 2.36 -17.69
C ARG A 75 -1.43 0.91 -17.15
N PRO A 76 -1.91 -0.07 -17.93
CA PRO A 76 -2.06 -1.46 -17.47
C PRO A 76 -0.71 -2.12 -17.11
N VAL A 77 0.34 -1.85 -17.88
CA VAL A 77 1.70 -2.35 -17.62
C VAL A 77 2.26 -1.78 -16.32
N LEU A 78 2.13 -0.47 -16.10
CA LEU A 78 2.55 0.14 -14.83
C LEU A 78 1.85 -0.51 -13.63
N ARG A 79 0.53 -0.69 -13.69
CA ARG A 79 -0.24 -1.23 -12.55
C ARG A 79 0.20 -2.65 -12.19
N SER A 80 0.35 -3.50 -13.19
CA SER A 80 0.80 -4.88 -12.99
C SER A 80 2.25 -4.95 -12.49
N VAL A 81 3.18 -4.22 -13.13
CA VAL A 81 4.58 -4.16 -12.70
C VAL A 81 4.71 -3.60 -11.28
N ALA A 82 4.00 -2.52 -10.95
CA ALA A 82 4.05 -1.91 -9.63
C ALA A 82 3.52 -2.85 -8.54
N LEU A 83 2.41 -3.53 -8.78
CA LEU A 83 1.83 -4.48 -7.81
C LEU A 83 2.75 -5.70 -7.60
N CYS A 84 3.27 -6.29 -8.67
CA CYS A 84 4.16 -7.43 -8.57
C CYS A 84 5.53 -7.05 -7.99
N ASN A 85 6.08 -5.89 -8.35
CA ASN A 85 7.34 -5.44 -7.76
C ASN A 85 7.18 -5.08 -6.27
N ALA A 86 6.06 -4.44 -5.89
CA ALA A 86 5.75 -4.16 -4.49
C ALA A 86 5.63 -5.42 -3.64
N SER A 87 5.05 -6.51 -4.17
CA SER A 87 5.01 -7.79 -3.45
C SER A 87 6.42 -8.38 -3.25
N GLY A 88 7.31 -8.22 -4.24
CA GLY A 88 8.73 -8.57 -4.13
C GLY A 88 9.50 -7.80 -3.06
N CYS A 89 9.02 -6.62 -2.65
CA CYS A 89 9.67 -5.80 -1.63
C CYS A 89 9.40 -6.27 -0.20
N VAL A 90 8.39 -7.12 0.03
CA VAL A 90 7.96 -7.50 1.40
C VAL A 90 9.07 -8.21 2.18
N ALA A 91 9.77 -9.18 1.56
CA ALA A 91 10.84 -9.90 2.23
C ALA A 91 12.06 -9.03 2.54
N PRO A 92 12.57 -8.20 1.61
CA PRO A 92 13.63 -7.22 1.88
C PRO A 92 13.28 -6.21 2.98
N VAL A 93 12.05 -5.68 2.98
CA VAL A 93 11.60 -4.75 4.02
C VAL A 93 11.58 -5.45 5.38
N ARG A 94 11.07 -6.68 5.46
CA ARG A 94 11.10 -7.47 6.69
C ARG A 94 12.53 -7.75 7.17
N ALA A 95 13.46 -8.03 6.25
CA ALA A 95 14.87 -8.25 6.58
C ALA A 95 15.52 -6.98 7.13
N LEU A 96 15.22 -5.81 6.54
CA LEU A 96 15.71 -4.52 7.04
C LEU A 96 15.25 -4.24 8.48
N TRP A 97 13.99 -4.56 8.77
CA TRP A 97 13.43 -4.40 10.12
C TRP A 97 14.11 -5.37 11.11
N ALA A 98 14.33 -6.63 10.72
CA ALA A 98 15.05 -7.58 11.57
C ALA A 98 16.52 -7.16 11.83
N ALA A 99 17.14 -6.45 10.89
CA ALA A 99 18.53 -5.99 10.97
C ALA A 99 18.71 -4.63 11.68
N GLY A 100 17.67 -4.06 12.31
CA GLY A 100 17.80 -2.82 13.09
C GLY A 100 17.62 -1.52 12.29
N HIS A 101 17.08 -1.59 11.07
CA HIS A 101 16.50 -0.44 10.34
C HIS A 101 17.49 0.69 9.99
N GLY A 102 18.79 0.42 10.09
CA GLY A 102 19.86 1.38 9.80
C GLY A 102 20.22 1.46 8.32
N LEU A 103 20.82 2.58 7.92
CA LEU A 103 21.28 2.77 6.54
C LEU A 103 22.33 1.73 6.11
N ALA A 104 23.23 1.32 7.02
CA ALA A 104 24.21 0.27 6.78
C ALA A 104 23.56 -1.10 6.51
N ALA A 105 22.45 -1.41 7.18
CA ALA A 105 21.69 -2.63 6.92
C ALA A 105 20.99 -2.56 5.56
N ALA A 106 20.44 -1.41 5.19
CA ALA A 106 19.83 -1.20 3.88
C ALA A 106 20.85 -1.36 2.74
N THR A 107 22.03 -0.76 2.84
CA THR A 107 23.08 -0.89 1.82
C THR A 107 23.66 -2.30 1.75
N ALA A 108 23.76 -3.01 2.88
CA ALA A 108 24.15 -4.42 2.90
C ALA A 108 23.14 -5.30 2.16
N LEU A 109 21.83 -5.08 2.36
CA LEU A 109 20.78 -5.80 1.62
C LEU A 109 20.81 -5.49 0.12
N LEU A 110 21.06 -4.23 -0.24
CA LEU A 110 21.21 -3.82 -1.65
C LEU A 110 22.47 -4.41 -2.31
N GLY A 111 23.49 -4.77 -1.52
CA GLY A 111 24.68 -5.46 -1.99
C GLY A 111 24.46 -6.94 -2.31
N ASP A 112 23.32 -7.53 -1.92
CA ASP A 112 22.99 -8.91 -2.25
C ASP A 112 22.31 -9.01 -3.63
N PRO A 113 23.02 -9.55 -4.66
CA PRO A 113 22.47 -9.64 -6.01
C PRO A 113 21.27 -10.60 -6.08
N ARG A 114 21.18 -11.60 -5.19
CA ARG A 114 20.06 -12.56 -5.20
C ARG A 114 18.77 -11.89 -4.74
N LEU A 115 18.87 -11.07 -3.69
CA LEU A 115 17.76 -10.27 -3.19
C LEU A 115 17.25 -9.35 -4.30
N LEU A 116 18.16 -8.59 -4.93
CA LEU A 116 17.79 -7.67 -6.01
C LEU A 116 17.18 -8.38 -7.21
N ALA A 117 17.79 -9.49 -7.64
CA ALA A 117 17.28 -10.30 -8.74
C ALA A 117 15.86 -10.83 -8.47
N SER A 118 15.58 -11.29 -7.24
CA SER A 118 14.24 -11.78 -6.88
C SER A 118 13.17 -10.69 -6.90
N ALA A 119 13.48 -9.49 -6.39
CA ALA A 119 12.57 -8.36 -6.39
C ALA A 119 12.29 -7.86 -7.82
N TRP A 120 13.33 -7.80 -8.65
CA TRP A 120 13.19 -7.38 -10.04
C TRP A 120 12.51 -8.44 -10.90
N ALA A 121 12.73 -9.73 -10.63
CA ALA A 121 12.01 -10.83 -11.28
C ALA A 121 10.50 -10.73 -11.03
N ALA A 122 10.07 -10.34 -9.84
CA ALA A 122 8.66 -10.09 -9.56
C ALA A 122 8.11 -8.92 -10.43
N GLY A 123 8.88 -7.84 -10.58
CA GLY A 123 8.52 -6.75 -11.49
C GLY A 123 8.42 -7.19 -12.95
N ALA A 124 9.39 -7.97 -13.43
CA ALA A 124 9.40 -8.55 -14.78
C ALA A 124 8.22 -9.50 -15.02
N ALA A 125 7.83 -10.28 -14.00
CA ALA A 125 6.65 -11.13 -14.06
C ALA A 125 5.36 -10.30 -14.21
N GLY A 126 5.27 -9.16 -13.53
CA GLY A 126 4.17 -8.21 -13.70
C GLY A 126 4.09 -7.67 -15.14
N TRP A 127 5.24 -7.35 -15.74
CA TRP A 127 5.31 -6.93 -17.14
C TRP A 127 4.83 -8.03 -18.09
N LEU A 128 5.36 -9.26 -17.94
CA LEU A 128 4.94 -10.41 -18.73
C LEU A 128 3.44 -10.69 -18.61
N LEU A 129 2.88 -10.54 -17.41
CA LEU A 129 1.45 -10.72 -17.18
C LEU A 129 0.62 -9.68 -17.96
N ALA A 130 1.08 -8.43 -18.02
CA ALA A 130 0.42 -7.38 -18.78
C ALA A 130 0.39 -7.69 -20.28
N GLU A 131 1.50 -8.19 -20.82
CA GLU A 131 1.63 -8.56 -22.23
C GLU A 131 0.84 -9.83 -22.57
N LEU A 132 0.76 -10.79 -21.65
CA LEU A 132 0.07 -12.06 -21.89
C LEU A 132 -1.46 -11.92 -21.83
N PHE A 133 -1.95 -10.99 -21.02
CA PHE A 133 -3.38 -10.74 -20.81
C PHE A 133 -4.21 -10.55 -22.11
N PRO A 134 -3.81 -9.70 -23.08
CA PRO A 134 -4.58 -9.52 -24.32
C PRO A 134 -4.70 -10.79 -25.16
N PHE A 135 -3.72 -11.70 -25.14
CA PHE A 135 -3.81 -12.97 -25.86
C PHE A 135 -4.88 -13.87 -25.26
N GLY A 136 -4.90 -13.99 -23.92
CA GLY A 136 -5.94 -14.73 -23.21
C GLY A 136 -7.33 -14.14 -23.46
N LEU A 137 -7.46 -12.82 -23.43
CA LEU A 137 -8.73 -12.15 -23.70
C LEU A 137 -9.23 -12.41 -25.12
N ARG A 138 -8.36 -12.34 -26.13
CA ARG A 138 -8.72 -12.63 -27.53
C ARG A 138 -9.25 -14.05 -27.71
N LEU A 139 -8.57 -15.04 -27.14
CA LEU A 139 -9.00 -16.45 -27.18
C LEU A 139 -10.41 -16.64 -26.61
N VAL A 140 -10.70 -16.00 -25.47
CA VAL A 140 -12.02 -16.06 -24.83
C VAL A 140 -13.08 -15.37 -25.69
N LEU A 141 -12.77 -14.20 -26.24
CA LEU A 141 -13.70 -13.45 -27.08
C LEU A 141 -14.01 -14.18 -28.39
N ASP A 142 -13.02 -14.80 -29.02
CA ASP A 142 -13.20 -15.59 -30.24
C ASP A 142 -14.07 -16.83 -29.97
N ALA A 143 -13.84 -17.52 -28.85
CA ALA A 143 -14.66 -18.65 -28.43
C ALA A 143 -16.11 -18.23 -28.15
N ALA A 144 -16.31 -17.09 -27.47
CA ALA A 144 -17.63 -16.54 -27.19
C ALA A 144 -18.36 -16.14 -28.49
N ALA A 145 -17.66 -15.49 -29.43
CA ALA A 145 -18.21 -15.10 -30.72
C ALA A 145 -18.61 -16.32 -31.56
N ALA A 146 -17.78 -17.38 -31.58
CA ALA A 146 -18.08 -18.63 -32.27
C ALA A 146 -19.33 -19.31 -31.69
N ALA A 147 -19.44 -19.39 -30.36
CA ALA A 147 -20.61 -19.94 -29.67
C ALA A 147 -21.88 -19.14 -29.97
N GLN A 148 -21.79 -17.81 -29.97
CA GLN A 148 -22.92 -16.94 -30.30
C GLN A 148 -23.35 -17.08 -31.77
N ALA A 149 -22.39 -17.17 -32.69
CA ALA A 149 -22.67 -17.39 -34.10
C ALA A 149 -23.35 -18.76 -34.35
N ALA A 150 -22.91 -19.82 -33.66
CA ALA A 150 -23.55 -21.14 -33.72
C ALA A 150 -25.01 -21.09 -33.21
N ARG A 151 -25.25 -20.40 -32.08
CA ARG A 151 -26.60 -20.19 -31.55
C ARG A 151 -27.50 -19.44 -32.52
N LEU A 152 -26.99 -18.38 -33.16
CA LEU A 152 -27.75 -17.61 -34.15
C LEU A 152 -28.06 -18.43 -35.40
N ARG A 153 -27.10 -19.23 -35.90
CA ARG A 153 -27.33 -20.15 -37.04
C ARG A 153 -28.38 -21.20 -36.71
N ALA A 154 -28.33 -21.80 -35.52
CA ALA A 154 -29.33 -22.78 -35.08
C ALA A 154 -30.73 -22.15 -34.97
N ARG A 155 -30.84 -20.94 -34.39
CA ARG A 155 -32.10 -20.19 -34.34
C ARG A 155 -32.64 -19.87 -35.73
N ARG A 156 -31.76 -19.45 -36.64
CA ARG A 156 -32.12 -19.18 -38.03
C ARG A 156 -32.65 -20.44 -38.71
N ALA A 157 -31.94 -21.56 -38.61
CA ALA A 157 -32.38 -22.83 -39.19
C ALA A 157 -33.74 -23.28 -38.65
N ARG A 158 -33.99 -23.11 -37.35
CA ARG A 158 -35.29 -23.40 -36.74
C ARG A 158 -36.40 -22.52 -37.30
N LEU A 159 -36.19 -21.21 -37.41
CA LEU A 159 -37.19 -20.30 -37.98
C LEU A 159 -37.43 -20.57 -39.47
N THR A 160 -36.39 -20.89 -40.23
CA THR A 160 -36.51 -21.31 -41.63
C THR A 160 -37.38 -22.56 -41.76
N ALA A 161 -37.21 -23.55 -40.88
CA ALA A 161 -38.02 -24.78 -40.86
C ALA A 161 -39.48 -24.52 -40.43
N GLU A 162 -39.70 -23.71 -39.40
CA GLU A 162 -41.05 -23.39 -38.91
C GLU A 162 -41.88 -22.60 -39.93
N TRP A 163 -41.23 -21.69 -40.68
CA TRP A 163 -41.90 -20.79 -41.60
C TRP A 163 -41.79 -21.24 -43.08
N SER A 164 -41.22 -22.41 -43.35
CA SER A 164 -40.97 -22.93 -44.71
C SER A 164 -40.27 -21.92 -45.64
N LEU A 165 -39.42 -21.06 -45.08
CA LEU A 165 -38.68 -20.07 -45.84
C LEU A 165 -37.53 -20.78 -46.55
N GLU A 166 -37.39 -20.60 -47.86
CA GLU A 166 -36.21 -21.12 -48.57
C GLU A 166 -34.95 -20.40 -48.05
N PRO A 167 -33.84 -21.11 -47.78
CA PRO A 167 -32.58 -20.46 -47.43
C PRO A 167 -32.16 -19.50 -48.55
N PRO A 168 -31.80 -18.23 -48.23
CA PRO A 168 -31.35 -17.29 -49.25
C PRO A 168 -30.03 -17.80 -49.86
N GLY A 169 -30.10 -18.21 -51.12
CA GLY A 169 -29.05 -18.93 -51.85
C GLY A 169 -29.58 -20.02 -52.79
N GLY A 170 -30.81 -20.49 -52.59
CA GLY A 170 -31.53 -21.37 -53.53
C GLY A 170 -31.99 -20.61 -54.78
N GLY A 171 -31.05 -20.25 -55.65
CA GLY A 171 -31.36 -19.67 -56.95
C GLY A 171 -32.20 -20.63 -57.79
N ARG A 172 -33.29 -20.10 -58.38
CA ARG A 172 -33.92 -20.73 -59.56
C ARG A 172 -32.84 -20.86 -60.64
N PRO A 173 -32.54 -22.07 -61.19
CA PRO A 173 -31.94 -22.13 -62.50
C PRO A 173 -32.95 -21.54 -63.49
N GLY A 174 -32.50 -20.56 -64.28
CA GLY A 174 -33.28 -19.94 -65.34
C GLY A 174 -33.59 -20.90 -66.46
#